data_AF-A0A5R9A8B2-F1
#
_entry.id   AF-A0A5R9A8B2-F1
#
_cell.length_a   1.000
_cell.length_b   1.000
_cell.length_c   1.000
_cell.angle_alpha   90.00
_cell.angle_beta   90.00
_cell.angle_gamma   90.00
#
_symmetry.space_group_name_H-M   'P 1'
#
loop_
_entity.id
_entity.type
_entity.pdbx_description
1 polymer ?
#
loop_
_entity_poly.entity_id
_entity_poly.type
_entity_poly.pdbx_seq_one_letter_code
_entity_poly.pdbx_strand_id
1 'polypeptide(L)'
;MEQGLTFIVGSDLHFGHSDSTVVRNRATAKDMASIIGAQFPDSFVKDIIKPEFVVFTGDLTDSGKLNQWKDFESMYGINGIGNFAIPVYEGFGNHDGPIKESKRSPVREGIKFRNMKRDGLTRISADSLHYSWDLNGFHFVNLNSYPGNDWDSSCEWCHYFEDGFREPSNSLDFLEEDLEKSVGTSGRPVILFFHYGFDDWGNKWWSLREQEAFYEVIEEYNITAIFHGHTYGFDYYK
;
A
#
# COMPACT_ATOMS: atom_id res chain seq x y z
N MET A 1 -16.32 -25.41 -3.19
CA MET A 1 -16.39 -24.19 -4.00
C MET A 1 -15.19 -23.36 -3.59
N GLU A 2 -14.28 -23.10 -4.53
CA GLU A 2 -13.17 -22.18 -4.32
C GLU A 2 -13.81 -20.81 -4.01
N GLN A 3 -13.61 -20.29 -2.81
CA GLN A 3 -14.13 -18.96 -2.46
C GLN A 3 -13.31 -17.95 -3.25
N GLY A 4 -13.96 -17.25 -4.17
CA GLY A 4 -13.34 -16.15 -4.89
C GLY A 4 -12.84 -15.09 -3.91
N LEU A 5 -11.69 -14.50 -4.20
CA LEU A 5 -11.14 -13.38 -3.46
C LEU A 5 -11.62 -12.08 -4.12
N THR A 6 -12.17 -11.15 -3.33
CA THR A 6 -12.45 -9.79 -3.79
C THR A 6 -11.86 -8.79 -2.82
N PHE A 7 -11.14 -7.80 -3.33
CA PHE A 7 -10.63 -6.67 -2.58
C PHE A 7 -10.66 -5.42 -3.47
N ILE A 8 -10.52 -4.25 -2.85
CA ILE A 8 -10.48 -2.97 -3.54
C ILE A 8 -9.08 -2.38 -3.37
N VAL A 9 -8.55 -1.75 -4.42
CA VAL A 9 -7.32 -0.97 -4.35
C VAL A 9 -7.66 0.49 -4.63
N GLY A 10 -7.12 1.38 -3.82
CA GLY A 10 -7.13 2.82 -4.03
C GLY A 10 -5.73 3.41 -3.84
N SER A 11 -5.56 4.68 -4.19
CA SER A 11 -4.32 5.43 -3.94
C SER A 11 -4.59 6.93 -3.95
N ASP A 12 -3.57 7.72 -3.57
CA ASP A 12 -3.51 9.16 -3.78
C ASP A 12 -4.74 9.91 -3.22
N LEU A 13 -5.07 9.64 -1.95
CA LEU A 13 -6.22 10.25 -1.28
C LEU A 13 -6.00 11.72 -0.93
N HIS A 14 -4.74 12.14 -0.74
CA HIS A 14 -4.34 13.54 -0.49
C HIS A 14 -5.21 14.26 0.55
N PHE A 15 -5.47 13.61 1.69
CA PHE A 15 -6.24 14.25 2.77
C PHE A 15 -5.64 15.61 3.14
N GLY A 16 -6.50 16.63 3.15
CA GLY A 16 -6.14 18.02 3.45
C GLY A 16 -5.57 18.84 2.29
N HIS A 17 -5.60 18.35 1.05
CA HIS A 17 -5.22 19.13 -0.13
C HIS A 17 -6.18 20.30 -0.40
N SER A 18 -7.49 20.04 -0.43
CA SER A 18 -8.53 21.06 -0.59
C SER A 18 -9.91 20.56 -0.15
N ASP A 19 -10.88 21.47 -0.01
CA ASP A 19 -12.28 21.12 0.28
C ASP A 19 -12.86 20.14 -0.75
N SER A 20 -12.45 20.28 -2.02
CA SER A 20 -12.89 19.38 -3.10
C SER A 20 -12.35 17.96 -2.92
N THR A 21 -11.13 17.80 -2.39
CA THR A 21 -10.55 16.49 -2.06
C THR A 21 -11.29 15.83 -0.91
N VAL A 22 -11.70 16.60 0.10
CA VAL A 22 -12.53 16.06 1.20
C VAL A 22 -13.87 15.53 0.68
N VAL A 23 -14.53 16.27 -0.22
CA VAL A 23 -15.78 15.82 -0.86
C VAL A 23 -15.56 14.55 -1.67
N ARG A 24 -14.48 14.49 -2.46
CA ARG A 24 -14.12 13.30 -3.25
C ARG A 24 -13.83 12.10 -2.36
N ASN A 25 -13.03 12.22 -1.31
CA ASN A 25 -12.72 11.11 -0.40
C ASN A 25 -13.99 10.53 0.25
N ARG A 26 -14.95 11.39 0.65
CA ARG A 26 -16.24 10.94 1.16
C ARG A 26 -17.07 10.22 0.10
N ALA A 27 -17.07 10.72 -1.14
CA ALA A 27 -17.76 10.07 -2.26
C ALA A 27 -17.12 8.70 -2.55
N THR A 28 -15.79 8.62 -2.64
CA THR A 28 -15.03 7.38 -2.81
C THR A 28 -15.35 6.36 -1.72
N ALA A 29 -15.36 6.75 -0.44
CA ALA A 29 -15.72 5.85 0.65
C ALA A 29 -17.17 5.33 0.52
N LYS A 30 -18.10 6.20 0.11
CA LYS A 30 -19.50 5.81 -0.13
C LYS A 30 -19.61 4.86 -1.33
N ASP A 31 -18.88 5.11 -2.40
CA ASP A 31 -18.87 4.28 -3.59
C ASP A 31 -18.30 2.90 -3.28
N MET A 32 -17.17 2.82 -2.56
CA MET A 32 -16.61 1.56 -2.06
C MET A 32 -17.59 0.80 -1.17
N ALA A 33 -18.29 1.47 -0.27
CA ALA A 33 -19.31 0.84 0.56
C ALA A 33 -20.52 0.36 -0.26
N SER A 34 -20.85 1.06 -1.34
CA SER A 34 -21.96 0.69 -2.23
C SER A 34 -21.67 -0.54 -3.10
N ILE A 35 -20.38 -0.90 -3.27
CA ILE A 35 -19.97 -2.14 -3.95
C ILE A 35 -20.44 -3.37 -3.17
N ILE A 36 -20.57 -3.27 -1.84
CA ILE A 36 -21.09 -4.37 -1.02
C ILE A 36 -22.53 -4.67 -1.44
N GLY A 37 -22.77 -5.88 -1.92
CA GLY A 37 -24.12 -6.26 -2.36
C GLY A 37 -24.45 -5.87 -3.81
N ALA A 38 -23.58 -5.11 -4.49
CA ALA A 38 -23.82 -4.67 -5.86
C ALA A 38 -23.75 -5.84 -6.84
N GLN A 39 -24.65 -5.82 -7.83
CA GLN A 39 -24.54 -6.62 -9.04
C GLN A 39 -24.04 -5.70 -10.16
N PHE A 40 -22.86 -5.99 -10.70
CA PHE A 40 -22.35 -5.22 -11.83
C PHE A 40 -23.04 -5.69 -13.12
N PRO A 41 -23.48 -4.76 -13.98
CA PRO A 41 -24.29 -5.08 -15.15
C PRO A 41 -23.54 -5.92 -16.22
N ASP A 42 -22.21 -6.00 -16.14
CA ASP A 42 -21.38 -6.76 -17.07
C ASP A 42 -20.82 -8.05 -16.45
N SER A 43 -20.98 -9.14 -17.20
CA SER A 43 -20.84 -10.58 -16.86
C SER A 43 -19.53 -11.11 -16.24
N PHE A 44 -18.60 -10.25 -15.82
CA PHE A 44 -17.32 -10.68 -15.23
C PHE A 44 -17.39 -10.90 -13.71
N VAL A 45 -18.31 -10.23 -13.01
CA VAL A 45 -18.53 -10.48 -11.58
C VAL A 45 -19.91 -11.11 -11.40
N LYS A 46 -19.93 -12.45 -11.38
CA LYS A 46 -21.16 -13.25 -11.33
C LYS A 46 -21.78 -13.33 -9.94
N ASP A 47 -21.04 -12.96 -8.90
CA ASP A 47 -21.42 -13.11 -7.51
C ASP A 47 -21.63 -11.77 -6.82
N ILE A 48 -22.40 -11.80 -5.73
CA ILE A 48 -22.56 -10.67 -4.82
C ILE A 48 -21.17 -10.30 -4.31
N ILE A 49 -20.73 -9.08 -4.61
CA ILE A 49 -19.41 -8.63 -4.15
C ILE A 49 -19.48 -8.36 -2.65
N LYS A 50 -18.56 -9.01 -1.94
CA LYS A 50 -18.19 -8.68 -0.58
C LYS A 50 -16.67 -8.52 -0.56
N PRO A 51 -16.14 -7.29 -0.61
CA PRO A 51 -14.70 -7.09 -0.52
C PRO A 51 -14.23 -7.53 0.87
N GLU A 52 -13.19 -8.37 0.90
CA GLU A 52 -12.56 -8.82 2.14
C GLU A 52 -11.79 -7.68 2.80
N PHE A 53 -11.24 -6.79 1.99
CA PHE A 53 -10.50 -5.61 2.44
C PHE A 53 -10.36 -4.55 1.34
N VAL A 54 -9.87 -3.37 1.74
CA VAL A 54 -9.37 -2.30 0.87
C VAL A 54 -7.88 -2.10 1.15
N VAL A 55 -7.08 -1.83 0.11
CA VAL A 55 -5.68 -1.39 0.25
C VAL A 55 -5.52 0.00 -0.36
N PHE A 56 -4.86 0.90 0.37
CA PHE A 56 -4.38 2.18 -0.16
C PHE A 56 -2.87 2.13 -0.37
N THR A 57 -2.38 2.37 -1.59
CA THR A 57 -0.95 2.17 -1.93
C THR A 57 -0.03 3.34 -1.59
N GLY A 58 -0.55 4.48 -1.17
CA GLY A 58 0.25 5.62 -0.75
C GLY A 58 -0.48 6.96 -0.90
N ASP A 59 0.25 8.04 -0.59
CA ASP A 59 -0.22 9.43 -0.60
C ASP A 59 -1.59 9.59 0.07
N LEU A 60 -1.67 9.06 1.30
CA LEU A 60 -2.86 9.13 2.13
C LEU A 60 -3.17 10.59 2.47
N THR A 61 -2.14 11.36 2.78
CA THR A 61 -2.21 12.77 3.16
C THR A 61 -1.53 13.63 2.10
N ASP A 62 -1.88 14.91 2.05
CA ASP A 62 -1.27 15.83 1.07
C ASP A 62 0.11 16.36 1.50
N SER A 63 0.42 16.34 2.79
CA SER A 63 1.67 16.92 3.31
C SER A 63 2.16 16.27 4.61
N GLY A 64 1.71 15.06 4.93
CA GLY A 64 2.16 14.30 6.10
C GLY A 64 1.74 14.90 7.44
N LYS A 65 0.77 15.84 7.48
CA LYS A 65 0.43 16.56 8.72
C LYS A 65 -0.50 15.74 9.61
N LEU A 66 -0.38 15.93 10.92
CA LEU A 66 -1.16 15.20 11.93
C LEU A 66 -2.68 15.37 11.76
N ASN A 67 -3.17 16.55 11.38
CA ASN A 67 -4.60 16.75 11.14
C ASN A 67 -5.09 15.96 9.91
N GLN A 68 -4.28 15.90 8.85
CA GLN A 68 -4.59 15.13 7.64
C GLN A 68 -4.63 13.62 7.94
N TRP A 69 -3.66 13.15 8.74
CA TRP A 69 -3.65 11.77 9.22
C TRP A 69 -4.89 11.45 10.07
N LYS A 70 -5.29 12.35 10.98
CA LYS A 70 -6.51 12.17 11.80
C LYS A 70 -7.78 12.13 10.95
N ASP A 71 -7.84 12.91 9.87
CA ASP A 71 -8.97 12.86 8.93
C ASP A 71 -9.03 11.51 8.22
N PHE A 72 -7.88 10.96 7.79
CA PHE A 72 -7.78 9.59 7.27
C PHE A 72 -8.26 8.57 8.30
N GLU A 73 -7.72 8.59 9.53
CA GLU A 73 -8.11 7.64 10.59
C GLU A 73 -9.60 7.72 10.94
N SER A 74 -10.17 8.93 10.93
CA SER A 74 -11.59 9.13 11.21
C SER A 74 -12.48 8.54 10.12
N MET A 75 -12.01 8.50 8.87
CA MET A 75 -12.75 7.89 7.77
C MET A 75 -12.51 6.38 7.69
N TYR A 76 -11.26 5.95 7.81
CA TYR A 76 -10.79 4.60 7.53
C TYR A 76 -10.15 3.95 8.77
N GLY A 77 -10.93 3.12 9.48
CA GLY A 77 -10.44 2.32 10.59
C GLY A 77 -9.65 1.07 10.15
N ILE A 78 -8.98 0.43 11.10
CA ILE A 78 -8.42 -0.92 10.94
C ILE A 78 -9.48 -1.95 11.35
N ASN A 79 -9.50 -3.13 10.72
CA ASN A 79 -10.41 -4.25 11.05
C ASN A 79 -11.91 -4.00 10.75
N GLY A 80 -12.25 -3.01 9.92
CA GLY A 80 -13.64 -2.73 9.52
C GLY A 80 -14.48 -2.13 10.66
N ILE A 81 -13.84 -1.52 11.65
CA ILE A 81 -14.47 -0.84 12.77
C ILE A 81 -14.48 0.68 12.51
N GLY A 82 -15.59 1.34 12.83
CA GLY A 82 -15.74 2.79 12.72
C GLY A 82 -16.64 3.19 11.56
N ASN A 83 -16.28 4.26 10.84
CA ASN A 83 -17.10 4.84 9.78
C ASN A 83 -17.03 4.08 8.45
N PHE A 84 -16.09 3.14 8.32
CA PHE A 84 -15.91 2.32 7.14
C PHE A 84 -15.83 0.85 7.54
N ALA A 85 -16.82 0.07 7.10
CA ALA A 85 -17.07 -1.29 7.60
C ALA A 85 -16.22 -2.38 6.91
N ILE A 86 -15.34 -2.01 5.98
CA ILE A 86 -14.42 -2.92 5.30
C ILE A 86 -13.03 -2.75 5.94
N PRO A 87 -12.31 -3.83 6.26
CA PRO A 87 -10.92 -3.74 6.73
C PRO A 87 -10.05 -2.94 5.76
N VAL A 88 -9.30 -1.94 6.28
CA VAL A 88 -8.43 -1.08 5.46
C VAL A 88 -6.98 -1.35 5.78
N TYR A 89 -6.20 -1.73 4.78
CA TYR A 89 -4.75 -1.75 4.77
C TYR A 89 -4.23 -0.49 4.06
N GLU A 90 -3.11 0.06 4.53
CA GLU A 90 -2.57 1.29 3.98
C GLU A 90 -1.04 1.26 3.94
N GLY A 91 -0.48 1.87 2.89
CA GLY A 91 0.93 2.22 2.76
C GLY A 91 1.13 3.73 2.72
N PHE A 92 2.36 4.20 2.93
CA PHE A 92 2.72 5.61 2.75
C PHE A 92 3.33 5.88 1.36
N GLY A 93 3.15 7.10 0.85
CA GLY A 93 3.83 7.63 -0.33
C GLY A 93 4.73 8.84 -0.03
N ASN A 94 5.14 9.57 -1.07
CA ASN A 94 6.00 10.76 -0.95
C ASN A 94 5.32 11.95 -0.26
N HIS A 95 3.99 12.05 -0.27
CA HIS A 95 3.27 13.11 0.42
C HIS A 95 3.04 12.82 1.90
N ASP A 96 3.34 11.61 2.37
CA ASP A 96 3.07 11.16 3.74
C ASP A 96 4.18 11.46 4.76
N GLY A 97 5.09 12.36 4.40
CA GLY A 97 6.09 12.93 5.31
C GLY A 97 7.39 12.12 5.40
N PRO A 98 8.51 12.79 5.79
CA PRO A 98 9.84 12.20 5.76
C PRO A 98 10.12 11.35 7.02
N ILE A 99 11.25 10.64 7.03
CA ILE A 99 11.74 9.95 8.22
C ILE A 99 12.36 10.94 9.23
N LYS A 100 13.18 11.90 8.76
CA LYS A 100 13.80 12.92 9.60
C LYS A 100 13.33 14.32 9.24
N GLU A 101 12.99 15.10 10.26
CA GLU A 101 13.33 16.53 10.27
C GLU A 101 13.26 17.15 11.68
N SER A 102 12.40 16.66 12.58
CA SER A 102 12.55 16.95 14.04
C SER A 102 11.72 16.11 15.03
N LYS A 103 10.88 15.16 14.57
CA LYS A 103 10.65 13.80 15.12
C LYS A 103 9.32 13.27 14.59
N ARG A 104 9.44 12.38 13.60
CA ARG A 104 8.44 11.41 13.12
C ARG A 104 7.29 11.96 12.28
N SER A 105 7.13 11.40 11.08
CA SER A 105 5.91 11.54 10.29
C SER A 105 4.71 10.97 11.07
N PRO A 106 3.66 11.76 11.35
CA PRO A 106 2.41 11.28 11.91
C PRO A 106 1.81 10.10 11.15
N VAL A 107 1.95 10.08 9.82
CA VAL A 107 1.43 9.01 8.97
C VAL A 107 2.21 7.73 9.19
N ARG A 108 3.55 7.76 9.05
CA ARG A 108 4.39 6.57 9.24
C ARG A 108 4.28 5.99 10.64
N GLU A 109 4.25 6.82 11.69
CA GLU A 109 4.01 6.34 13.07
C GLU A 109 2.60 5.81 13.27
N GLY A 110 1.61 6.44 12.63
CA GLY A 110 0.24 5.99 12.62
C GLY A 110 0.10 4.60 12.01
N ILE A 111 0.74 4.35 10.86
CA ILE A 111 0.82 3.04 10.21
C ILE A 111 1.48 2.02 11.15
N LYS A 112 2.64 2.35 11.74
CA LYS A 112 3.31 1.49 12.73
C LYS A 112 2.38 1.09 13.87
N PHE A 113 1.68 2.06 14.44
CA PHE A 113 0.73 1.82 15.53
C PHE A 113 -0.48 1.00 15.10
N ARG A 114 -1.00 1.24 13.89
CA ARG A 114 -2.13 0.52 13.31
C ARG A 114 -1.77 -0.94 13.04
N ASN A 115 -0.58 -1.22 12.51
CA ASN A 115 -0.09 -2.58 12.27
C ASN A 115 0.00 -3.41 13.56
N MET A 116 0.44 -2.80 14.67
CA MET A 116 0.47 -3.47 15.97
C MET A 116 -0.91 -3.80 16.55
N LYS A 117 -1.99 -3.27 15.98
CA LYS A 117 -3.38 -3.48 16.40
C LYS A 117 -4.23 -4.22 15.36
N ARG A 118 -3.65 -4.52 14.21
CA ARG A 118 -4.34 -5.09 13.07
C ARG A 118 -4.50 -6.59 13.26
N ASP A 119 -5.71 -7.08 13.04
CA ASP A 119 -5.99 -8.51 13.14
C ASP A 119 -5.51 -9.25 11.88
N GLY A 120 -5.00 -10.46 12.04
CA GLY A 120 -4.72 -11.36 10.92
C GLY A 120 -3.43 -11.09 10.13
N LEU A 121 -2.53 -10.23 10.62
CA LEU A 121 -1.20 -10.09 10.02
C LEU A 121 -0.37 -11.36 10.21
N THR A 122 0.31 -11.78 9.14
CA THR A 122 1.25 -12.91 9.12
C THR A 122 2.61 -12.46 9.66
N ARG A 123 3.17 -11.37 9.10
CA ARG A 123 4.44 -10.78 9.57
C ARG A 123 4.36 -9.25 9.59
N ILE A 124 5.24 -8.67 10.41
CA ILE A 124 5.45 -7.23 10.55
C ILE A 124 6.97 -7.00 10.59
N SER A 125 7.46 -5.96 9.90
CA SER A 125 8.86 -5.56 9.94
C SER A 125 9.30 -5.16 11.35
N ALA A 126 10.61 -5.22 11.61
CA ALA A 126 11.17 -4.89 12.93
C ALA A 126 10.81 -3.47 13.41
N ASP A 127 10.62 -2.53 12.49
CA ASP A 127 10.24 -1.15 12.78
C ASP A 127 8.72 -0.90 12.74
N SER A 128 7.93 -1.97 12.55
CA SER A 128 6.47 -2.02 12.49
C SER A 128 5.80 -1.43 11.25
N LEU A 129 6.56 -1.04 10.22
CA LEU A 129 6.05 -0.28 9.08
C LEU A 129 5.51 -1.15 7.94
N HIS A 130 6.26 -2.18 7.57
CA HIS A 130 5.92 -3.12 6.51
C HIS A 130 5.25 -4.36 7.11
N TYR A 131 4.36 -4.97 6.35
CA TYR A 131 3.58 -6.08 6.87
C TYR A 131 3.02 -6.95 5.76
N SER A 132 2.67 -8.17 6.13
CA SER A 132 2.03 -9.15 5.25
C SER A 132 0.88 -9.85 5.94
N TRP A 133 -0.02 -10.41 5.15
CA TRP A 133 -1.15 -11.20 5.63
C TRP A 133 -1.49 -12.31 4.64
N ASP A 134 -2.13 -13.35 5.14
CA ASP A 134 -2.58 -14.49 4.34
C ASP A 134 -4.10 -14.52 4.29
N LEU A 135 -4.67 -14.69 3.09
CA LEU A 135 -6.11 -14.87 2.95
C LEU A 135 -6.44 -15.74 1.74
N ASN A 136 -7.31 -16.73 1.92
CA ASN A 136 -7.82 -17.62 0.86
C ASN A 136 -6.71 -18.22 -0.03
N GLY A 137 -5.58 -18.59 0.58
CA GLY A 137 -4.44 -19.20 -0.12
C GLY A 137 -3.42 -18.19 -0.68
N PHE A 138 -3.79 -16.92 -0.84
CA PHE A 138 -2.89 -15.85 -1.26
C PHE A 138 -2.06 -15.31 -0.10
N HIS A 139 -0.86 -14.84 -0.43
CA HIS A 139 0.00 -14.08 0.45
C HIS A 139 0.07 -12.64 -0.06
N PHE A 140 -0.17 -11.67 0.82
CA PHE A 140 -0.20 -10.25 0.47
C PHE A 140 0.87 -9.51 1.24
N VAL A 141 1.57 -8.58 0.59
CA VAL A 141 2.65 -7.82 1.21
C VAL A 141 2.49 -6.34 0.91
N ASN A 142 2.51 -5.49 1.94
CA ASN A 142 2.57 -4.04 1.78
C ASN A 142 3.97 -3.54 2.17
N LEU A 143 4.64 -2.93 1.18
CA LEU A 143 6.02 -2.44 1.26
C LEU A 143 6.08 -0.90 1.33
N ASN A 144 4.92 -0.26 1.47
CA ASN A 144 4.75 1.20 1.52
C ASN A 144 5.28 1.91 0.27
N SER A 145 6.42 2.62 0.30
CA SER A 145 6.86 3.45 -0.82
C SER A 145 7.35 2.64 -2.02
N TYR A 146 8.39 1.83 -1.82
CA TYR A 146 8.96 0.92 -2.82
C TYR A 146 9.85 -0.12 -2.13
N PRO A 147 10.19 -1.24 -2.78
CA PRO A 147 11.13 -2.23 -2.27
C PRO A 147 12.56 -1.68 -2.34
N GLY A 148 13.14 -1.31 -1.21
CA GLY A 148 14.50 -0.77 -1.12
C GLY A 148 15.05 -0.81 0.30
N ASN A 149 16.37 -0.65 0.41
CA ASN A 149 17.11 -0.65 1.67
C ASN A 149 17.97 0.60 1.76
N ASP A 150 19.20 0.50 1.27
CA ASP A 150 20.16 1.59 1.27
C ASP A 150 19.73 2.71 0.35
N TRP A 151 20.06 3.93 0.77
CA TRP A 151 19.95 5.12 -0.05
C TRP A 151 20.70 4.94 -1.38
N ASP A 152 19.96 4.96 -2.49
CA ASP A 152 20.52 5.18 -3.82
C ASP A 152 20.20 6.60 -4.29
N SER A 153 21.20 7.34 -4.77
CA SER A 153 20.99 8.69 -5.31
C SER A 153 20.78 8.72 -6.81
N SER A 154 20.98 7.62 -7.54
CA SER A 154 21.17 7.59 -9.00
C SER A 154 19.91 7.82 -9.84
N CYS A 155 18.73 7.86 -9.25
CA CYS A 155 17.50 8.22 -9.97
C CYS A 155 17.25 9.74 -9.96
N GLU A 156 16.41 10.21 -10.90
CA GLU A 156 16.17 11.65 -11.13
C GLU A 156 15.78 12.44 -9.87
N TRP A 157 14.83 11.92 -9.09
CA TRP A 157 14.39 12.56 -7.85
C TRP A 157 15.16 12.09 -6.61
N CYS A 158 15.88 10.97 -6.70
CA CYS A 158 16.60 10.38 -5.56
C CYS A 158 17.58 11.36 -4.94
N HIS A 159 18.30 12.14 -5.74
CA HIS A 159 19.33 13.09 -5.28
C HIS A 159 18.84 14.13 -4.26
N TYR A 160 17.54 14.43 -4.19
CA TYR A 160 17.02 15.57 -3.44
C TYR A 160 16.52 15.24 -2.02
N PHE A 161 16.36 13.97 -1.67
CA PHE A 161 15.50 13.59 -0.55
C PHE A 161 16.18 12.71 0.51
N GLU A 162 17.48 12.94 0.79
CA GLU A 162 18.25 12.15 1.78
C GLU A 162 17.60 12.24 3.15
N ASP A 163 17.32 11.08 3.76
CA ASP A 163 16.54 10.94 4.99
C ASP A 163 15.09 11.48 4.88
N GLY A 164 14.59 11.66 3.67
CA GLY A 164 13.39 12.41 3.32
C GLY A 164 12.15 11.55 3.07
N PHE A 165 11.30 12.04 2.17
CA PHE A 165 9.97 11.49 1.91
C PHE A 165 9.98 10.12 1.22
N ARG A 166 11.07 9.78 0.50
CA ARG A 166 11.14 8.54 -0.28
C ARG A 166 11.51 7.31 0.54
N GLU A 167 12.17 7.51 1.67
CA GLU A 167 12.91 6.46 2.38
C GLU A 167 12.14 5.13 2.55
N PRO A 168 12.68 4.02 2.03
CA PRO A 168 11.97 2.73 1.96
C PRO A 168 11.94 2.00 3.30
N SER A 169 12.78 2.40 4.26
CA SER A 169 12.83 1.81 5.61
C SER A 169 13.06 0.29 5.58
N ASN A 170 14.05 -0.17 4.80
CA ASN A 170 14.43 -1.59 4.64
C ASN A 170 13.27 -2.52 4.24
N SER A 171 12.45 -2.06 3.30
CA SER A 171 11.31 -2.84 2.80
C SER A 171 11.74 -4.06 1.99
N LEU A 172 12.89 -4.00 1.31
CA LEU A 172 13.39 -5.13 0.50
C LEU A 172 13.88 -6.27 1.41
N ASP A 173 14.63 -5.96 2.48
CA ASP A 173 15.04 -6.96 3.49
C ASP A 173 13.81 -7.62 4.14
N PHE A 174 12.77 -6.82 4.44
CA PHE A 174 11.53 -7.36 4.97
C PHE A 174 10.86 -8.32 3.96
N LEU A 175 10.80 -7.94 2.68
CA LEU A 175 10.21 -8.75 1.62
C LEU A 175 10.93 -10.09 1.48
N GLU A 176 12.26 -10.08 1.38
CA GLU A 176 13.07 -11.30 1.25
C GLU A 176 12.80 -12.25 2.41
N GLU A 177 12.88 -11.76 3.65
CA GLU A 177 12.60 -12.58 4.83
C GLU A 177 11.16 -13.10 4.90
N ASP A 178 10.19 -12.28 4.47
CA ASP A 178 8.78 -12.64 4.51
C ASP A 178 8.46 -13.70 3.45
N LEU A 179 8.97 -13.55 2.23
CA LEU A 179 8.82 -14.55 1.18
C LEU A 179 9.48 -15.87 1.57
N GLU A 180 10.69 -15.85 2.15
CA GLU A 180 11.33 -17.07 2.65
C GLU A 180 10.48 -17.80 3.70
N LYS A 181 9.98 -17.06 4.70
CA LYS A 181 9.32 -17.63 5.89
C LYS A 181 7.84 -17.93 5.69
N SER A 182 7.12 -17.11 4.93
CA SER A 182 5.66 -17.16 4.77
C SER A 182 5.24 -17.86 3.48
N VAL A 183 6.10 -17.85 2.44
CA VAL A 183 5.84 -18.51 1.15
C VAL A 183 6.73 -19.73 0.98
N GLY A 184 8.04 -19.62 1.23
CA GLY A 184 9.02 -20.69 1.05
C GLY A 184 8.86 -21.37 -0.32
N THR A 185 8.83 -22.71 -0.33
CA THR A 185 8.65 -23.51 -1.55
C THR A 185 7.18 -23.85 -1.85
N SER A 186 6.22 -23.16 -1.22
CA SER A 186 4.79 -23.52 -1.36
C SER A 186 4.21 -23.21 -2.75
N GLY A 187 4.82 -22.27 -3.49
CA GLY A 187 4.32 -21.80 -4.78
C GLY A 187 3.02 -20.98 -4.69
N ARG A 188 2.58 -20.62 -3.48
CA ARG A 188 1.34 -19.87 -3.29
C ARG A 188 1.42 -18.49 -3.97
N PRO A 189 0.33 -18.01 -4.55
CA PRO A 189 0.32 -16.72 -5.24
C PRO A 189 0.57 -15.56 -4.27
N VAL A 190 1.41 -14.63 -4.69
CA VAL A 190 1.81 -13.44 -3.93
C VAL A 190 1.27 -12.18 -4.63
N ILE A 191 0.76 -11.24 -3.85
CA ILE A 191 0.32 -9.92 -4.31
C ILE A 191 1.05 -8.84 -3.53
N LEU A 192 1.70 -7.92 -4.24
CA LEU A 192 2.51 -6.86 -3.65
C LEU A 192 1.82 -5.50 -3.80
N PHE A 193 1.99 -4.64 -2.79
CA PHE A 193 1.52 -3.27 -2.77
C PHE A 193 2.66 -2.32 -2.40
N PHE A 194 2.90 -1.32 -3.24
CA PHE A 194 3.82 -0.20 -2.94
C PHE A 194 3.48 1.04 -3.78
N HIS A 195 3.98 2.22 -3.43
CA HIS A 195 3.55 3.47 -4.04
C HIS A 195 4.19 3.75 -5.41
N TYR A 196 5.52 3.64 -5.54
CA TYR A 196 6.24 4.01 -6.76
C TYR A 196 6.21 2.89 -7.79
N GLY A 197 5.60 3.16 -8.95
CA GLY A 197 5.49 2.22 -10.06
C GLY A 197 6.72 2.14 -10.97
N PHE A 198 6.52 1.44 -12.09
CA PHE A 198 7.50 1.25 -13.16
C PHE A 198 7.20 2.11 -14.40
N ASP A 199 6.23 3.01 -14.31
CA ASP A 199 5.93 3.98 -15.37
C ASP A 199 6.99 5.10 -15.45
N ASP A 200 6.87 5.93 -16.47
CA ASP A 200 7.74 7.10 -16.71
C ASP A 200 7.84 8.03 -15.49
N TRP A 201 6.79 8.12 -14.66
CA TRP A 201 6.81 8.91 -13.44
C TRP A 201 7.44 8.13 -12.29
N GLY A 202 6.99 6.90 -12.03
CA GLY A 202 7.53 6.01 -11.01
C GLY A 202 9.05 5.80 -11.12
N ASN A 203 9.57 5.55 -12.32
CA ASN A 203 11.01 5.33 -12.60
C ASN A 203 11.92 6.51 -12.23
N LYS A 204 11.34 7.69 -11.95
CA LYS A 204 12.11 8.84 -11.47
C LYS A 204 12.35 8.81 -9.96
N TRP A 205 11.72 7.90 -9.20
CA TRP A 205 11.69 7.88 -7.73
C TRP A 205 12.46 6.74 -7.07
N TRP A 206 12.89 5.77 -7.87
CA TRP A 206 13.75 4.66 -7.47
C TRP A 206 14.61 4.24 -8.65
N SER A 207 15.83 3.84 -8.35
CA SER A 207 16.88 3.56 -9.33
C SER A 207 16.68 2.23 -10.00
N LEU A 208 17.27 2.07 -11.20
CA LEU A 208 17.33 0.78 -11.88
C LEU A 208 17.98 -0.30 -11.01
N ARG A 209 19.00 0.06 -10.21
CA ARG A 209 19.66 -0.86 -9.28
C ARG A 209 18.70 -1.36 -8.19
N GLU A 210 17.89 -0.47 -7.61
CA GLU A 210 16.86 -0.87 -6.64
C GLU A 210 15.79 -1.77 -7.29
N GLN A 211 15.41 -1.50 -8.54
CA GLN A 211 14.48 -2.34 -9.31
C GLN A 211 15.05 -3.73 -9.64
N GLU A 212 16.33 -3.81 -10.01
CA GLU A 212 17.04 -5.08 -10.25
C GLU A 212 17.15 -5.91 -8.97
N ALA A 213 17.54 -5.29 -7.85
CA ALA A 213 17.59 -5.97 -6.56
C ALA A 213 16.21 -6.46 -6.09
N PHE A 214 15.15 -5.68 -6.36
CA PHE A 214 13.78 -6.13 -6.15
C PHE A 214 13.45 -7.37 -6.99
N TYR A 215 13.78 -7.35 -8.28
CA TYR A 215 13.53 -8.48 -9.19
C TYR A 215 14.23 -9.76 -8.73
N GLU A 216 15.50 -9.68 -8.33
CA GLU A 216 16.27 -10.82 -7.79
C GLU A 216 15.59 -11.47 -6.57
N VAL A 217 14.97 -10.67 -5.69
CA VAL A 217 14.25 -11.19 -4.52
C VAL A 217 12.96 -11.94 -4.91
N ILE A 218 12.29 -11.51 -5.98
CA ILE A 218 10.95 -12.02 -6.32
C ILE A 218 10.91 -13.04 -7.47
N GLU A 219 11.98 -13.18 -8.26
CA GLU A 219 11.95 -13.92 -9.53
C GLU A 219 11.59 -15.41 -9.39
N GLU A 220 11.91 -16.03 -8.25
CA GLU A 220 11.59 -17.43 -7.95
C GLU A 220 10.19 -17.63 -7.30
N TYR A 221 9.49 -16.54 -7.00
CA TYR A 221 8.17 -16.56 -6.35
C TYR A 221 7.04 -16.32 -7.34
N ASN A 222 5.86 -16.88 -7.05
CA ASN A 222 4.66 -16.71 -7.86
C ASN A 222 4.01 -15.34 -7.62
N ILE A 223 4.66 -14.25 -8.08
CA ILE A 223 4.09 -12.90 -8.01
C ILE A 223 2.98 -12.77 -9.05
N THR A 224 1.73 -12.77 -8.59
CA THR A 224 0.55 -12.77 -9.47
C THR A 224 0.10 -11.34 -9.81
N ALA A 225 0.35 -10.38 -8.92
CA ALA A 225 0.04 -8.98 -9.17
C ALA A 225 0.90 -8.05 -8.31
N ILE A 226 1.19 -6.87 -8.86
CA ILE A 226 1.79 -5.74 -8.17
C ILE A 226 0.87 -4.54 -8.38
N PHE A 227 0.46 -3.89 -7.30
CA PHE A 227 -0.38 -2.70 -7.35
C PHE A 227 0.40 -1.50 -6.82
N HIS A 228 0.33 -0.40 -7.58
CA HIS A 228 0.98 0.85 -7.19
C HIS A 228 0.13 2.10 -7.41
N GLY A 229 0.61 3.23 -6.87
CA GLY A 229 -0.02 4.54 -6.92
C GLY A 229 0.80 5.55 -7.73
N HIS A 230 0.81 6.81 -7.27
CA HIS A 230 1.70 7.91 -7.68
C HIS A 230 1.42 8.54 -9.05
N THR A 231 0.76 7.82 -9.95
CA THR A 231 0.52 8.25 -11.34
C THR A 231 -0.77 9.04 -11.50
N TYR A 232 -1.64 9.09 -10.49
CA TYR A 232 -3.01 9.64 -10.57
C TYR A 232 -3.85 9.06 -11.73
N GLY A 233 -3.50 7.86 -12.20
CA GLY A 233 -4.12 7.20 -13.35
C GLY A 233 -4.47 5.74 -13.06
N PHE A 234 -5.30 5.17 -13.93
CA PHE A 234 -5.58 3.73 -13.97
C PHE A 234 -4.98 3.16 -15.26
N ASP A 235 -3.93 2.38 -15.13
CA ASP A 235 -3.25 1.70 -16.22
C ASP A 235 -2.68 0.35 -15.75
N TYR A 236 -2.20 -0.48 -16.67
CA TYR A 236 -1.55 -1.75 -16.37
C TYR A 236 -0.46 -2.09 -17.38
N TYR A 237 0.61 -2.72 -16.90
CA TYR A 237 1.67 -3.28 -17.73
C TYR A 237 1.36 -4.75 -18.04
N LYS A 238 1.95 -5.27 -19.12
CA LYS A 238 1.83 -6.68 -19.53
C LYS A 238 3.18 -7.37 -19.50
#